data_AF-A0A8T3R7Z4-F1
#
_entry.id   AF-A0A8T3R7Z4-F1
#
_cell.length_a   1.000
_cell.length_b   1.000
_cell.length_c   1.000
_cell.angle_alpha   90.00
_cell.angle_beta   90.00
_cell.angle_gamma   90.00
#
_symmetry.space_group_name_H-M   'P 1'
#
loop_
_entity.id
_entity.type
_entity.pdbx_description
1 polymer ?
#
loop_
_entity_poly.entity_id
_entity_poly.type
_entity_poly.pdbx_seq_one_letter_code
_entity_poly.pdbx_strand_id
1 'polypeptide(L)' 'MIHPSEPEIRPAFRVRDGRDGPVTCAACGCRLSATGAAFFHFNPIGGRDARGCRVDCSDAAHDALGRAIAIAV' A
#
# COMPACT_ATOMS: atom_id res chain seq x y z
N MET A 1 14.64 -24.12 -19.47
CA MET A 1 13.42 -24.28 -18.66
C MET A 1 12.71 -22.93 -18.69
N ILE A 2 11.60 -22.82 -19.43
CA ILE A 2 10.86 -21.56 -19.60
C ILE A 2 10.03 -21.36 -18.34
N HIS A 3 10.38 -20.36 -17.52
CA HIS A 3 9.53 -19.94 -16.42
C HIS A 3 8.22 -19.39 -17.01
N PRO A 4 7.04 -19.81 -16.54
CA PRO A 4 5.79 -19.14 -16.90
C PRO A 4 5.91 -17.67 -16.52
N SER A 5 5.57 -16.78 -17.45
CA SER A 5 5.39 -15.36 -17.16
C SER A 5 4.23 -15.24 -16.18
N GLU A 6 4.56 -15.12 -14.89
CA GLU A 6 3.62 -14.65 -13.88
C GLU A 6 2.91 -13.41 -14.45
N PRO A 7 1.58 -13.28 -14.31
CA PRO A 7 0.93 -12.03 -14.64
C PRO A 7 1.61 -10.96 -13.80
N GLU A 8 2.34 -10.05 -14.45
CA GLU A 8 2.96 -8.92 -13.79
C GLU A 8 1.83 -8.14 -13.13
N ILE A 9 1.62 -8.39 -11.84
CA ILE A 9 0.79 -7.56 -10.99
C ILE A 9 1.54 -6.24 -10.96
N ARG A 10 1.26 -5.39 -11.95
CA ARG A 10 1.81 -4.04 -12.04
C ARG A 10 1.47 -3.38 -10.71
N PRO A 11 2.48 -3.05 -9.87
CA PRO A 11 2.20 -2.31 -8.65
C PRO A 11 1.43 -1.06 -9.08
N ALA A 12 0.29 -0.74 -8.47
CA ALA A 12 -0.33 0.52 -8.82
C ALA A 12 0.61 1.65 -8.37
N PHE A 13 1.22 2.31 -9.34
CA PHE A 13 2.12 3.42 -9.14
C PHE A 13 1.28 4.67 -8.92
N ARG A 14 1.66 5.52 -7.98
CA ARG A 14 1.19 6.91 -7.96
C ARG A 14 2.35 7.87 -8.05
N VAL A 15 2.08 8.88 -8.84
CA VAL A 15 2.98 9.95 -9.22
C VAL A 15 3.16 10.90 -8.04
N ARG A 16 4.38 11.00 -7.50
CA ARG A 16 4.88 12.23 -6.86
C ARG A 16 5.94 12.79 -7.80
N ASP A 17 5.75 14.04 -8.25
CA ASP A 17 6.69 14.76 -9.13
C ASP A 17 6.92 14.18 -10.54
N GLY A 18 5.89 13.58 -11.16
CA GLY A 18 5.95 13.13 -12.56
C GLY A 18 6.76 11.84 -12.79
N ARG A 19 7.16 11.13 -11.73
CA ARG A 19 7.80 9.81 -11.81
C ARG A 19 6.86 8.74 -11.23
N ASP A 20 6.69 7.64 -11.95
CA ASP A 20 5.98 6.47 -11.46
C ASP A 20 6.72 5.90 -10.24
N GLY A 21 6.12 6.08 -9.07
CA GLY A 21 6.70 5.70 -7.78
C GLY A 21 5.75 4.84 -6.96
N PRO A 22 6.28 4.09 -5.98
CA PRO A 22 5.44 3.35 -5.05
C PRO A 22 4.58 4.30 -4.21
N VAL A 23 3.32 3.93 -3.97
CA VAL A 23 2.48 4.65 -3.01
C VAL A 23 2.98 4.38 -1.61
N THR A 24 3.13 5.43 -0.80
CA THR A 24 3.58 5.35 0.59
C THR A 24 2.52 5.90 1.53
N CYS A 25 2.29 5.23 2.66
CA CYS A 25 1.40 5.71 3.70
C CYS A 25 1.88 7.08 4.20
N ALA A 26 0.99 8.06 4.20
CA ALA A 26 1.29 9.41 4.65
C ALA A 26 1.51 9.50 6.18
N ALA A 27 1.00 8.53 6.95
CA ALA A 27 1.12 8.51 8.41
C ALA A 27 2.43 7.84 8.88
N CYS A 28 2.78 6.67 8.35
CA CYS A 28 3.95 5.91 8.81
C CYS A 28 5.09 5.79 7.80
N GLY A 29 4.89 6.22 6.54
CA GLY A 29 5.89 6.15 5.47
C GLY A 29 6.06 4.77 4.84
N CYS A 30 5.33 3.74 5.28
CA CYS A 30 5.42 2.39 4.71
C CYS A 30 4.95 2.36 3.26
N ARG A 31 5.63 1.57 2.42
CA ARG A 31 5.18 1.28 1.06
C ARG A 31 3.88 0.47 1.12
N LEU A 32 2.93 0.84 0.27
CA LEU A 32 1.63 0.18 0.13
C LEU A 32 1.61 -0.75 -1.08
N SER A 33 0.78 -1.79 -0.98
CA SER A 33 0.41 -2.66 -2.09
C SER A 33 -0.95 -2.25 -2.64
N ALA A 34 -1.11 -2.35 -3.95
CA ALA A 34 -2.38 -2.07 -4.59
C ALA A 34 -3.28 -3.32 -4.59
N THR A 35 -4.55 -3.14 -4.32
CA THR A 35 -5.58 -4.19 -4.43
C THR A 35 -6.85 -3.56 -4.99
N GLY A 36 -7.09 -3.76 -6.28
CA GLY A 36 -8.15 -3.03 -6.99
C GLY A 36 -7.89 -1.52 -6.99
N ALA A 37 -8.85 -0.76 -6.47
CA ALA A 37 -8.78 0.71 -6.38
C ALA A 37 -8.20 1.23 -5.04
N ALA A 38 -7.86 0.34 -4.11
CA ALA A 38 -7.38 0.68 -2.77
C ALA A 38 -5.95 0.20 -2.55
N PHE A 39 -5.29 0.80 -1.55
CA PHE A 39 -3.90 0.54 -1.18
C PHE A 39 -3.82 0.07 0.27
N PHE A 40 -3.00 -0.93 0.56
CA PHE A 40 -2.93 -1.57 1.88
C PHE A 40 -1.49 -1.79 2.32
N HIS A 41 -1.29 -1.90 3.64
CA HIS A 41 -0.02 -2.32 4.20
C HIS A 41 0.29 -3.77 3.83
N PHE A 42 1.55 -4.08 3.58
CA PHE A 42 1.99 -5.46 3.43
C PHE A 42 1.93 -6.16 4.78
N ASN A 43 0.99 -7.09 4.92
CA ASN A 43 0.93 -8.09 5.99
C ASN A 43 1.12 -7.50 7.41
N PRO A 44 0.26 -6.56 7.87
CA PRO A 44 0.33 -6.03 9.22
C PRO A 44 0.18 -7.18 10.23
N ILE A 45 1.25 -7.49 10.97
CA ILE A 45 1.17 -8.51 12.02
C ILE A 45 0.47 -7.89 13.23
N GLY A 46 -0.85 -8.08 13.32
CA GLY A 46 -1.67 -7.64 14.45
C GLY A 46 -1.70 -6.11 14.62
N GLY A 47 -1.90 -5.37 13.53
CA GLY A 47 -2.04 -3.92 13.55
C GLY A 47 -0.72 -3.14 13.64
N ARG A 48 0.39 -3.73 13.17
CA ARG A 48 1.73 -3.13 13.24
C ARG A 48 2.22 -2.67 11.87
N ASP A 49 2.96 -1.55 11.84
CA ASP A 49 3.68 -1.08 10.66
C ASP A 49 4.90 -1.96 10.35
N ALA A 50 5.57 -1.71 9.23
CA ALA A 50 6.76 -2.46 8.83
C ALA A 50 7.95 -2.33 9.80
N ARG A 51 7.89 -1.38 10.76
CA ARG A 51 8.88 -1.19 11.83
C ARG A 51 8.44 -1.83 13.16
N GLY A 52 7.27 -2.46 13.20
CA GLY A 52 6.72 -3.12 14.39
C GLY A 52 5.93 -2.20 15.33
N CYS A 53 5.73 -0.93 14.97
CA CYS A 53 4.95 0.03 15.75
C CYS A 53 3.45 -0.19 15.54
N ARG A 54 2.63 -0.11 16.60
CA ARG A 54 1.17 -0.04 16.43
C ARG A 54 0.81 1.30 15.81
N VAL A 55 0.04 1.29 14.72
CA VAL A 55 -0.45 2.50 14.06
C VAL A 55 -1.88 2.28 13.59
N ASP A 56 -2.75 3.26 13.79
CA ASP A 56 -4.18 3.14 13.46
C ASP A 56 -4.43 2.91 11.96
N CYS A 57 -3.50 3.35 11.11
CA CYS A 57 -3.61 3.19 9.67
C CYS A 57 -3.27 1.77 9.18
N SER A 58 -2.73 0.87 10.02
CA SER A 58 -2.19 -0.41 9.53
C SER A 58 -3.22 -1.28 8.84
N ASP A 59 -4.46 -1.23 9.32
CA ASP A 59 -5.56 -2.08 8.86
C ASP A 59 -6.55 -1.29 7.99
N ALA A 60 -6.28 0.01 7.79
CA ALA A 60 -7.10 0.89 6.97
C ALA A 60 -6.78 0.74 5.48
N ALA A 61 -7.82 0.83 4.65
CA ALA A 61 -7.63 1.10 3.23
C ALA A 61 -7.03 2.49 3.03
N HIS A 62 -6.19 2.63 2.02
CA HIS A 62 -5.61 3.91 1.64
C HIS A 62 -6.02 4.28 0.22
N ASP A 63 -6.14 5.58 0.00
CA ASP A 63 -6.25 6.13 -1.33
C ASP A 63 -4.89 6.10 -2.05
N ALA A 64 -4.93 6.48 -3.30
CA ALA A 64 -3.78 6.52 -4.17
C ALA A 64 -2.80 7.69 -3.81
N LEU A 65 -3.12 8.58 -2.86
CA LEU A 65 -2.16 9.51 -2.25
C LEU A 65 -1.49 8.92 -1.00
N GLY A 66 -1.86 7.70 -0.60
CA GLY A 66 -1.38 7.06 0.62
C GLY A 66 -2.05 7.59 1.88
N ARG A 67 -3.26 8.15 1.79
CA ARG A 67 -4.04 8.59 2.95
C ARG A 67 -5.06 7.53 3.33
N ALA A 68 -5.16 7.22 4.62
CA ALA A 68 -6.17 6.31 5.12
C ALA A 68 -7.57 6.88 4.80
N ILE A 69 -8.40 6.06 4.16
CA ILE A 69 -9.80 6.36 3.89
C ILE A 69 -10.61 5.65 4.97
N ALA A 70 -11.31 6.44 5.79
CA ALA A 70 -12.26 5.89 6.74
C ALA A 70 -13.39 5.22 5.95
N ILE A 71 -13.55 3.91 6.12
CA ILE A 71 -14.78 3.25 5.71
C ILE A 71 -15.81 3.68 6.76
N ALA A 72 -16.69 4.62 6.41
CA ALA A 72 -17.87 4.89 7.21
C ALA A 72 -18.69 3.58 7.22
N VAL A 73 -18.79 2.95 8.39
CA VAL A 73 -19.68 1.81 8.65
C VAL A 73 -21.07 2.34 8.93
#